data_AF-A0A956IVM3-F1
#
_entry.id   AF-A0A956IVM3-F1
#
_cell.length_a   1.000
_cell.length_b   1.000
_cell.length_c   1.000
_cell.angle_alpha   90.00
_cell.angle_beta   90.00
_cell.angle_gamma   90.00
#
_symmetry.space_group_name_H-M   'P 1'
#
loop_
_entity.id
_entity.type
_entity.pdbx_description
1 polymer ?
#
loop_
_entity_poly.entity_id
_entity_poly.type
_entity_poly.pdbx_seq_one_letter_code
_entity_poly.pdbx_strand_id
1 'polypeptide(L)'
;DVVFVASMTISSLAFASVHAAAREAGRWRWVALAAITPLLALTYVMRPLNILYGGLMLGALWLDQGIAGERAPAPPRRRLVVVGVILLTTLVVGIPGLLGEYPEQVRGGLSLGTLVDGLAVLVSPRDDVLLNPTITPPLLTLLALFGGWELWRRGRRRLLAFLVGWLLAFLFGHAYVIPREPLMQARYHLHLVVPFLYLAAAGLVGLGDRLRGRRWRTPALALVGGALAISPLRHRAFIGDVDLNETDEWRWVHGLREAIPAGCAIVEFTGEAAESRFARVGAYAEEGAAGSRWTIVSAASPGPGEPTLDRSVDAFLAAPPACLYYYEGLPCFAYKPVDAGVAGACAEIRELLEGRDLEEVDRLERRSRSYDENLAGGLEAGDRIVLRLLRTRSP
;
A
#
# COMPACT_ATOMS: atom_id res chain seq x y z
N ASP A 1 -2.69 3.88 -5.38
CA ASP A 1 -2.27 2.51 -5.01
C ASP A 1 -1.34 1.78 -5.99
N VAL A 2 -1.46 1.94 -7.31
CA VAL A 2 -0.56 1.27 -8.30
C VAL A 2 0.93 1.63 -8.13
N VAL A 3 1.22 2.82 -7.58
CA VAL A 3 2.59 3.32 -7.26
C VAL A 3 3.40 2.31 -6.43
N PHE A 4 2.73 1.47 -5.65
CA PHE A 4 3.38 0.44 -4.85
C PHE A 4 4.15 -0.61 -5.66
N VAL A 5 3.62 -1.04 -6.81
CA VAL A 5 4.28 -2.04 -7.67
C VAL A 5 5.58 -1.45 -8.24
N ALA A 6 5.52 -0.20 -8.69
CA ALA A 6 6.69 0.54 -9.13
C ALA A 6 7.70 0.69 -7.99
N SER A 7 7.23 1.03 -6.78
CA SER A 7 8.06 1.13 -5.58
C SER A 7 8.82 -0.15 -5.27
N MET A 8 8.18 -1.32 -5.30
CA MET A 8 8.86 -2.59 -5.07
C MET A 8 9.91 -2.92 -6.13
N THR A 9 9.59 -2.62 -7.39
CA THR A 9 10.49 -2.86 -8.53
C THR A 9 11.74 -1.99 -8.39
N ILE A 10 11.56 -0.71 -8.09
CA ILE A 10 12.65 0.27 -7.97
C ILE A 10 13.48 -0.01 -6.72
N SER A 11 12.88 -0.36 -5.57
CA SER A 11 13.62 -0.75 -4.38
C SER A 11 14.46 -2.01 -4.60
N SER A 12 13.91 -3.00 -5.31
CA SER A 12 14.64 -4.22 -5.68
C SER A 12 15.83 -3.91 -6.59
N LEU A 13 15.63 -3.03 -7.58
CA LEU A 13 16.70 -2.57 -8.47
C LEU A 13 17.78 -1.81 -7.69
N ALA A 14 17.38 -0.99 -6.70
CA ALA A 14 18.32 -0.30 -5.82
C ALA A 14 19.17 -1.30 -5.00
N PHE A 15 18.57 -2.36 -4.43
CA PHE A 15 19.34 -3.43 -3.76
C PHE A 15 20.32 -4.11 -4.70
N ALA A 16 19.91 -4.40 -5.95
CA ALA A 16 20.78 -4.99 -6.97
C ALA A 16 21.93 -4.03 -7.33
N SER A 17 21.65 -2.74 -7.50
CA SER A 17 22.66 -1.70 -7.77
C SER A 17 23.65 -1.55 -6.61
N VAL A 18 23.18 -1.55 -5.35
CA VAL A 18 24.05 -1.55 -4.16
C VAL A 18 24.97 -2.77 -4.15
N HIS A 19 24.43 -3.95 -4.48
CA HIS A 19 25.21 -5.17 -4.56
C HIS A 19 26.28 -5.10 -5.65
N ALA A 20 25.89 -4.73 -6.87
CA ALA A 20 26.78 -4.63 -8.02
C ALA A 20 27.86 -3.56 -7.81
N ALA A 21 27.49 -2.37 -7.32
CA ALA A 21 28.44 -1.29 -7.02
C ALA A 21 29.50 -1.69 -5.98
N ALA A 22 29.10 -2.48 -4.97
CA ALA A 22 30.01 -2.91 -3.92
C ALA A 22 30.94 -4.05 -4.35
N ARG A 23 30.50 -4.96 -5.22
CA ARG A 23 31.16 -6.26 -5.46
C ARG A 23 31.62 -6.51 -6.90
N GLU A 24 30.93 -6.00 -7.91
CA GLU A 24 31.31 -6.25 -9.30
C GLU A 24 32.58 -5.50 -9.72
N ALA A 25 33.19 -5.99 -10.80
CA ALA A 25 34.34 -5.37 -11.45
C ALA A 25 33.94 -4.73 -12.79
N GLY A 26 34.76 -3.78 -13.27
CA GLY A 26 34.56 -3.14 -14.57
C GLY A 26 33.51 -2.02 -14.59
N ARG A 27 33.04 -1.70 -15.80
CA ARG A 27 32.16 -0.54 -16.08
C ARG A 27 30.79 -0.61 -15.40
N TRP A 28 30.24 -1.81 -15.25
CA TRP A 28 28.91 -2.03 -14.68
C TRP A 28 28.82 -1.60 -13.21
N ARG A 29 29.94 -1.65 -12.48
CA ARG A 29 30.03 -1.12 -11.12
C ARG A 29 29.72 0.37 -11.06
N TRP A 30 30.24 1.15 -11.99
CA TRP A 30 30.04 2.60 -12.01
C TRP A 30 28.63 2.95 -12.45
N VAL A 31 28.07 2.22 -13.42
CA VAL A 31 26.66 2.33 -13.80
C VAL A 31 25.76 2.03 -12.59
N ALA A 32 26.03 0.93 -11.88
CA ALA A 32 25.29 0.57 -10.68
C ALA A 32 25.42 1.64 -9.59
N LEU A 33 26.63 2.16 -9.33
CA LEU A 33 26.85 3.22 -8.35
C LEU A 33 26.07 4.49 -8.70
N ALA A 34 26.13 4.93 -9.96
CA ALA A 34 25.39 6.10 -10.44
C ALA A 34 23.87 5.90 -10.36
N ALA A 35 23.39 4.67 -10.52
CA ALA A 35 21.97 4.34 -10.42
C ALA A 35 21.43 4.35 -8.96
N ILE A 36 22.27 4.19 -7.93
CA ILE A 36 21.81 4.14 -6.54
C ILE A 36 21.04 5.41 -6.16
N THR A 37 21.61 6.59 -6.44
CA THR A 37 20.98 7.87 -6.08
C THR A 37 19.59 8.05 -6.68
N PRO A 38 19.38 7.99 -8.01
CA PRO A 38 18.05 8.19 -8.59
C PRO A 38 17.07 7.09 -8.18
N LEU A 39 17.51 5.84 -8.05
CA LEU A 39 16.62 4.75 -7.63
C LEU A 39 16.18 4.92 -6.17
N LEU A 40 17.09 5.27 -5.25
CA LEU A 40 16.75 5.55 -3.86
C LEU A 40 15.87 6.79 -3.72
N ALA A 41 16.22 7.88 -4.39
CA ALA A 41 15.44 9.11 -4.38
C ALA A 41 14.01 8.85 -4.86
N LEU A 42 13.84 8.13 -5.98
CA LEU A 42 12.52 7.77 -6.50
C LEU A 42 11.78 6.83 -5.55
N THR A 43 12.48 5.88 -4.92
CA THR A 43 11.91 4.99 -3.90
C THR A 43 11.34 5.78 -2.71
N TYR A 44 12.04 6.83 -2.26
CA TYR A 44 11.60 7.70 -1.17
C TYR A 44 10.44 8.60 -1.58
N VAL A 45 10.51 9.23 -2.75
CA VAL A 45 9.45 10.11 -3.26
C VAL A 45 8.15 9.34 -3.49
N MET A 46 8.22 8.12 -4.02
CA MET A 46 7.01 7.31 -4.24
C MET A 46 6.35 6.87 -2.94
N ARG A 47 7.15 6.61 -1.89
CA ARG A 47 6.70 6.17 -0.56
C ARG A 47 7.74 6.52 0.50
N PRO A 48 7.56 7.59 1.29
CA PRO A 48 8.59 8.02 2.24
C PRO A 48 8.96 7.00 3.32
N LEU A 49 8.04 6.12 3.73
CA LEU A 49 8.33 5.01 4.67
C LEU A 49 9.40 4.04 4.17
N ASN A 50 9.67 4.01 2.85
CA ASN A 50 10.77 3.26 2.29
C ASN A 50 12.15 3.74 2.76
N ILE A 51 12.24 4.82 3.54
CA ILE A 51 13.48 5.24 4.22
C ILE A 51 14.13 4.09 5.00
N LEU A 52 13.33 3.14 5.51
CA LEU A 52 13.82 1.92 6.19
C LEU A 52 14.76 1.09 5.29
N TYR A 53 14.55 1.13 3.96
CA TYR A 53 15.45 0.48 3.02
C TYR A 53 16.85 1.07 3.02
N GLY A 54 17.04 2.34 3.36
CA GLY A 54 18.39 2.92 3.53
C GLY A 54 19.19 2.12 4.56
N GLY A 55 18.61 1.89 5.74
CA GLY A 55 19.23 1.07 6.80
C GLY A 55 19.48 -0.37 6.38
N LEU A 56 18.54 -0.99 5.67
CA LEU A 56 18.70 -2.36 5.17
C LEU A 56 19.77 -2.49 4.08
N MET A 57 19.83 -1.55 3.14
CA MET A 57 20.84 -1.54 2.08
C MET A 57 22.23 -1.35 2.67
N LEU A 58 22.36 -0.51 3.70
CA LEU A 58 23.56 -0.45 4.51
C LEU A 58 23.86 -1.85 5.06
N GLY A 59 22.98 -2.45 5.87
CA GLY A 59 23.18 -3.78 6.44
C GLY A 59 23.61 -4.86 5.43
N ALA A 60 23.06 -4.84 4.22
CA ALA A 60 23.38 -5.77 3.14
C ALA A 60 24.84 -5.69 2.63
N LEU A 61 25.52 -4.56 2.83
CA LEU A 61 26.95 -4.39 2.47
C LEU A 61 27.88 -5.25 3.34
N TRP A 62 27.44 -5.60 4.55
CA TRP A 62 28.20 -6.42 5.50
C TRP A 62 27.85 -7.90 5.44
N LEU A 63 26.93 -8.30 4.55
CA LEU A 63 26.62 -9.71 4.30
C LEU A 63 27.66 -10.35 3.39
N ASP A 64 28.45 -11.25 3.97
CA ASP A 64 29.36 -12.18 3.30
C ASP A 64 28.81 -13.61 3.24
N GLN A 65 27.60 -13.82 3.76
CA GLN A 65 26.95 -15.14 3.85
C GLN A 65 25.65 -15.14 3.02
N GLY A 66 25.45 -16.15 2.18
CA GLY A 66 24.21 -16.42 1.47
C GLY A 66 23.64 -17.81 1.79
N ILE A 67 22.44 -18.11 1.28
CA ILE A 67 21.79 -19.44 1.45
C ILE A 67 22.62 -20.54 0.78
N ALA A 68 23.11 -20.30 -0.44
CA ALA A 68 23.87 -21.30 -1.21
C ALA A 68 25.35 -21.40 -0.82
N GLY A 69 25.91 -20.41 -0.13
CA GLY A 69 27.34 -20.37 0.19
C GLY A 69 27.81 -19.01 0.66
N GLU A 70 29.10 -18.92 0.99
CA GLU A 70 29.76 -17.66 1.31
C GLU A 70 29.99 -16.84 0.04
N ARG A 71 30.09 -15.52 0.22
CA ARG A 71 30.35 -14.54 -0.83
C ARG A 71 31.61 -13.79 -0.47
N ALA A 72 32.40 -13.42 -1.48
CA ALA A 72 33.55 -12.57 -1.26
C ALA A 72 33.11 -11.25 -0.57
N PRO A 73 33.80 -10.84 0.51
CA PRO A 73 33.48 -9.60 1.19
C PRO A 73 33.73 -8.42 0.26
N ALA A 74 32.85 -7.41 0.32
CA ALA A 74 33.04 -6.21 -0.48
C ALA A 74 34.31 -5.45 -0.02
N PRO A 75 35.16 -4.96 -0.94
CA PRO A 75 36.35 -4.19 -0.58
C PRO A 75 35.98 -2.97 0.29
N PRO A 76 36.76 -2.64 1.34
CA PRO A 76 36.38 -1.62 2.31
C PRO A 76 36.21 -0.24 1.67
N ARG A 77 37.10 0.16 0.74
CA ARG A 77 36.98 1.42 0.00
C ARG A 77 35.67 1.51 -0.79
N ARG A 78 35.27 0.41 -1.44
CA ARG A 78 34.02 0.37 -2.23
C ARG A 78 32.80 0.45 -1.32
N ARG A 79 32.82 -0.27 -0.20
CA ARG A 79 31.77 -0.17 0.82
C ARG A 79 31.62 1.26 1.31
N LEU A 80 32.70 1.95 1.66
CA LEU A 80 32.65 3.34 2.14
C LEU A 80 32.04 4.28 1.10
N VAL A 81 32.40 4.13 -0.19
CA VAL A 81 31.80 4.93 -1.27
C VAL A 81 30.30 4.67 -1.37
N VAL A 82 29.87 3.41 -1.38
CA VAL A 82 28.43 3.06 -1.48
C VAL A 82 27.67 3.53 -0.23
N VAL A 83 28.24 3.38 0.97
CA VAL A 83 27.67 3.91 2.22
C VAL A 83 27.49 5.42 2.12
N GLY A 84 28.53 6.14 1.66
CA GLY A 84 28.46 7.59 1.47
C GLY A 84 27.34 8.02 0.55
N VAL A 85 27.15 7.31 -0.58
CA VAL A 85 26.04 7.57 -1.52
C VAL A 85 24.69 7.31 -0.87
N ILE A 86 24.49 6.14 -0.23
CA ILE A 86 23.22 5.80 0.43
C ILE A 86 22.88 6.82 1.52
N LEU A 87 23.84 7.16 2.39
CA LEU A 87 23.65 8.13 3.47
C LEU A 87 23.34 9.51 2.91
N LEU A 88 24.10 9.98 1.92
CA LEU A 88 23.86 11.29 1.30
C LEU A 88 22.46 11.38 0.70
N THR A 89 22.04 10.38 -0.10
CA THR A 89 20.69 10.37 -0.67
C THR A 89 19.62 10.29 0.40
N THR A 90 19.82 9.50 1.45
CA THR A 90 18.85 9.37 2.55
C THR A 90 18.73 10.66 3.36
N LEU A 91 19.85 11.32 3.67
CA LEU A 91 19.87 12.57 4.43
C LEU A 91 19.33 13.77 3.63
N VAL A 92 19.62 13.84 2.33
CA VAL A 92 19.26 14.99 1.48
C VAL A 92 17.86 14.84 0.87
N VAL A 93 17.42 13.62 0.56
CA VAL A 93 16.13 13.39 -0.10
C VAL A 93 15.16 12.66 0.83
N GLY A 94 15.58 11.55 1.43
CA GLY A 94 14.71 10.69 2.22
C GLY A 94 14.13 11.37 3.47
N ILE A 95 15.00 11.90 4.34
CA ILE A 95 14.58 12.54 5.61
C ILE A 95 13.74 13.79 5.35
N PRO A 96 14.14 14.74 4.47
CA PRO A 96 13.33 15.92 4.21
C PRO A 96 11.96 15.58 3.61
N GLY A 97 11.89 14.62 2.69
CA GLY A 97 10.62 14.15 2.12
C GLY A 97 9.70 13.53 3.19
N LEU A 98 10.25 12.65 4.04
CA LEU A 98 9.48 12.04 5.13
C LEU A 98 8.96 13.07 6.13
N LEU A 99 9.81 14.00 6.57
CA LEU A 99 9.42 15.01 7.56
C LEU A 99 8.48 16.08 6.99
N GLY A 100 8.60 16.39 5.70
CA GLY A 100 7.75 17.36 5.02
C GLY A 100 6.34 16.85 4.77
N GLU A 101 6.19 15.60 4.33
CA GLU A 101 4.89 15.04 3.94
C GLU A 101 4.18 14.29 5.08
N TYR A 102 4.94 13.74 6.04
CA TYR A 102 4.40 12.84 7.08
C TYR A 102 4.82 13.19 8.52
N PRO A 103 4.75 14.47 8.95
CA PRO A 103 5.23 14.87 10.27
C PRO A 103 4.48 14.18 11.43
N GLU A 104 3.16 13.99 11.31
CA GLU A 104 2.36 13.35 12.35
C GLU A 104 2.62 11.84 12.44
N GLN A 105 2.78 11.17 11.31
CA GLN A 105 3.11 9.74 11.28
C GLN A 105 4.51 9.48 11.82
N VAL A 106 5.47 10.38 11.59
CA VAL A 106 6.80 10.30 12.21
C VAL A 106 6.70 10.46 13.72
N ARG A 107 5.94 11.45 14.21
CA ARG A 107 5.73 11.62 15.67
C ARG A 107 5.03 10.41 16.28
N GLY A 108 4.01 9.88 15.63
CA GLY A 108 3.31 8.66 16.04
C GLY A 108 4.26 7.45 16.05
N GLY A 109 5.03 7.26 14.98
CA GLY A 109 6.00 6.16 14.84
C GLY A 109 7.14 6.20 15.87
N LEU A 110 7.53 7.39 16.33
CA LEU A 110 8.51 7.58 17.39
C LEU A 110 7.93 7.47 18.82
N SER A 111 6.62 7.25 18.95
CA SER A 111 5.98 7.10 20.26
C SER A 111 6.28 5.74 20.90
N LEU A 112 6.24 5.70 22.24
CA LEU A 112 6.27 4.44 22.99
C LEU A 112 5.05 3.56 22.68
N GLY A 113 3.92 4.15 22.28
CA GLY A 113 2.72 3.43 21.86
C GLY A 113 3.01 2.50 20.68
N THR A 114 3.66 3.02 19.64
CA THR A 114 4.05 2.22 18.46
C THR A 114 4.95 1.04 18.79
N LEU A 115 5.82 1.15 19.81
CA LEU A 115 6.62 0.02 20.26
C LEU A 115 5.78 -1.03 20.99
N VAL A 116 4.84 -0.61 21.83
CA VAL A 116 3.89 -1.52 22.51
C VAL A 116 3.00 -2.22 21.49
N ASP A 117 2.49 -1.47 20.51
CA ASP A 117 1.68 -1.99 19.42
C ASP A 117 2.47 -2.97 18.55
N GLY A 118 3.71 -2.66 18.22
CA GLY A 118 4.59 -3.57 17.47
C GLY A 118 4.87 -4.87 18.23
N LEU A 119 5.02 -4.82 19.56
CA LEU A 119 5.14 -6.01 20.41
C LEU A 119 3.84 -6.82 20.45
N ALA A 120 2.69 -6.16 20.52
CA ALA A 120 1.39 -6.82 20.48
C ALA A 120 1.15 -7.53 19.15
N VAL A 121 1.46 -6.87 18.02
CA VAL A 121 1.37 -7.45 16.68
C VAL A 121 2.29 -8.67 16.57
N LEU A 122 3.56 -8.57 16.97
CA LEU A 122 4.56 -9.64 16.84
C LEU A 122 4.12 -11.00 17.42
N VAL A 123 3.26 -10.99 18.43
CA VAL A 123 2.77 -12.21 19.11
C VAL A 123 1.31 -12.54 18.78
N SER A 124 0.64 -11.74 17.96
CA SER A 124 -0.76 -11.92 17.59
C SER A 124 -0.89 -12.70 16.29
N PRO A 125 -1.39 -13.94 16.29
CA PRO A 125 -1.70 -14.66 15.05
C PRO A 125 -2.82 -14.01 14.24
N ARG A 126 -3.54 -13.05 14.82
CA ARG A 126 -4.59 -12.31 14.12
C ARG A 126 -4.03 -11.11 13.36
N ASP A 127 -3.03 -10.45 13.92
CA ASP A 127 -2.53 -9.16 13.42
C ASP A 127 -1.18 -9.28 12.69
N ASP A 128 -0.36 -10.29 13.01
CA ASP A 128 0.87 -10.60 12.28
C ASP A 128 0.56 -11.47 11.05
N VAL A 129 0.76 -10.88 9.86
CA VAL A 129 0.56 -11.56 8.58
C VAL A 129 1.35 -12.88 8.46
N LEU A 130 2.52 -12.97 9.10
CA LEU A 130 3.43 -14.12 9.03
C LEU A 130 2.96 -15.29 9.89
N LEU A 131 2.14 -15.00 10.89
CA LEU A 131 1.55 -15.97 11.82
C LEU A 131 0.10 -16.29 11.47
N ASN A 132 -0.58 -15.39 10.76
CA ASN A 132 -1.98 -15.53 10.41
C ASN A 132 -2.19 -16.64 9.37
N PRO A 133 -2.83 -17.77 9.73
CA PRO A 133 -3.00 -18.92 8.84
C PRO A 133 -3.95 -18.65 7.66
N THR A 134 -4.75 -17.58 7.73
CA THR A 134 -5.62 -17.17 6.61
C THR A 134 -4.83 -16.50 5.49
N ILE A 135 -3.68 -15.88 5.82
CA ILE A 135 -2.84 -15.14 4.87
C ILE A 135 -1.57 -15.92 4.55
N THR A 136 -0.86 -16.41 5.56
CA THR A 136 0.39 -17.16 5.39
C THR A 136 0.16 -18.63 5.70
N PRO A 137 0.40 -19.55 4.74
CA PRO A 137 0.34 -20.98 5.00
C PRO A 137 1.24 -21.37 6.20
N PRO A 138 0.72 -22.08 7.22
CA PRO A 138 1.50 -22.45 8.41
C PRO A 138 2.80 -23.20 8.10
N LEU A 139 2.82 -23.96 7.00
CA LEU A 139 4.02 -24.63 6.50
C LEU A 139 5.16 -23.64 6.21
N LEU A 140 4.89 -22.46 5.64
CA LEU A 140 5.90 -21.44 5.38
C LEU A 140 6.46 -20.87 6.68
N THR A 141 5.62 -20.62 7.68
CA THR A 141 6.04 -20.16 9.00
C THR A 141 6.95 -21.20 9.67
N LEU A 142 6.56 -22.49 9.63
CA LEU A 142 7.39 -23.59 10.13
C LEU A 142 8.73 -23.71 9.40
N LEU A 143 8.73 -23.57 8.06
CA LEU A 143 9.96 -23.57 7.27
C LEU A 143 10.85 -22.36 7.59
N ALA A 144 10.27 -21.18 7.83
CA ALA A 144 11.00 -19.98 8.20
C ALA A 144 11.66 -20.11 9.58
N LEU A 145 10.93 -20.63 10.58
CA LEU A 145 11.47 -20.94 11.90
C LEU A 145 12.59 -21.97 11.82
N PHE A 146 12.37 -23.05 11.06
CA PHE A 146 13.38 -24.08 10.84
C PHE A 146 14.62 -23.54 10.10
N GLY A 147 14.42 -22.65 9.13
CA GLY A 147 15.48 -21.97 8.41
C GLY A 147 16.30 -21.04 9.29
N GLY A 148 15.64 -20.28 10.18
CA GLY A 148 16.34 -19.46 11.17
C GLY A 148 17.23 -20.29 12.08
N TRP A 149 16.71 -21.42 12.57
CA TRP A 149 17.49 -22.37 13.36
C TRP A 149 18.63 -23.03 12.57
N GLU A 150 18.43 -23.37 11.30
CA GLU A 150 19.50 -23.90 10.45
C GLU A 150 20.61 -22.88 10.17
N LEU A 151 20.26 -21.61 9.93
CA LEU A 151 21.24 -20.53 9.78
C LEU A 151 22.06 -20.35 11.05
N TRP A 152 21.41 -20.38 12.22
CA TRP A 152 22.09 -20.32 13.52
C TRP A 152 23.08 -21.49 13.70
N ARG A 153 22.59 -22.72 13.48
CA ARG A 153 23.37 -23.96 13.64
C ARG A 153 24.58 -24.01 12.72
N ARG A 154 24.47 -23.47 11.49
CA ARG A 154 25.56 -23.41 10.49
C ARG A 154 26.50 -22.21 10.68
N GLY A 155 26.38 -21.45 11.77
CA GLY A 155 27.22 -20.28 12.04
C GLY A 155 26.92 -19.06 11.17
N ARG A 156 25.79 -19.05 10.43
CA ARG A 156 25.39 -17.94 9.54
C ARG A 156 24.63 -16.84 10.29
N ARG A 157 25.19 -16.42 11.42
CA ARG A 157 24.54 -15.51 12.37
C ARG A 157 24.29 -14.11 11.80
N ARG A 158 25.17 -13.62 10.91
CA ARG A 158 25.01 -12.30 10.28
C ARG A 158 23.81 -12.28 9.33
N LEU A 159 23.67 -13.33 8.52
CA LEU A 159 22.51 -13.48 7.64
C LEU A 159 21.22 -13.60 8.44
N LEU A 160 21.21 -14.41 9.51
CA LEU A 160 20.06 -14.52 10.40
C LEU A 160 19.70 -13.17 11.03
N ALA A 161 20.68 -12.47 11.62
CA ALA A 161 20.47 -11.18 12.25
C ALA A 161 19.94 -10.13 11.26
N PHE A 162 20.42 -10.15 10.02
CA PHE A 162 19.93 -9.27 8.97
C PHE A 162 18.48 -9.57 8.59
N LEU A 163 18.12 -10.84 8.37
CA LEU A 163 16.76 -11.24 7.98
C LEU A 163 15.76 -10.96 9.10
N VAL A 164 16.10 -11.31 10.35
CA VAL A 164 15.27 -11.01 11.52
C VAL A 164 15.19 -9.51 11.76
N GLY A 165 16.32 -8.79 11.66
CA GLY A 165 16.35 -7.34 11.79
C GLY A 165 15.50 -6.64 10.74
N TRP A 166 15.48 -7.15 9.49
CA TRP A 166 14.57 -6.68 8.46
C TRP A 166 13.12 -6.87 8.86
N LEU A 167 12.74 -8.09 9.25
CA LEU A 167 11.36 -8.39 9.68
C LEU A 167 10.91 -7.45 10.80
N LEU A 168 11.73 -7.32 11.85
CA LEU A 168 11.42 -6.46 12.98
C LEU A 168 11.36 -4.98 12.58
N ALA A 169 12.32 -4.48 11.78
CA ALA A 169 12.32 -3.08 11.36
C ALA A 169 11.03 -2.69 10.61
N PHE A 170 10.52 -3.55 9.73
CA PHE A 170 9.29 -3.28 9.00
C PHE A 170 8.05 -3.50 9.87
N LEU A 171 8.01 -4.55 10.70
CA LEU A 171 6.89 -4.81 11.61
C LEU A 171 6.68 -3.62 12.57
N PHE A 172 7.74 -3.20 13.26
CA PHE A 172 7.68 -2.05 14.18
C PHE A 172 7.49 -0.73 13.44
N GLY A 173 8.15 -0.56 12.29
CA GLY A 173 8.01 0.65 11.48
C GLY A 173 6.60 0.86 10.92
N HIS A 174 5.81 -0.21 10.79
CA HIS A 174 4.42 -0.15 10.33
C HIS A 174 3.39 -0.27 11.47
N ALA A 175 3.83 -0.55 12.70
CA ALA A 175 2.93 -0.76 13.84
C ALA A 175 2.11 0.47 14.24
N TYR A 176 2.46 1.66 13.75
CA TYR A 176 1.65 2.87 13.92
C TYR A 176 0.28 2.80 13.19
N VAL A 177 0.12 1.83 12.28
CA VAL A 177 -1.17 1.42 11.68
C VAL A 177 -1.31 -0.08 11.85
N ILE A 178 -2.28 -0.52 12.67
CA ILE A 178 -2.60 -1.94 12.83
C ILE A 178 -3.82 -2.29 11.98
N PRO A 179 -3.63 -2.84 10.76
CA PRO A 179 -4.76 -3.26 9.93
C PRO A 179 -5.47 -4.47 10.56
N ARG A 180 -6.76 -4.31 10.83
CA ARG A 180 -7.61 -5.38 11.37
C ARG A 180 -8.12 -6.34 10.30
N GLU A 181 -8.28 -5.82 9.08
CA GLU A 181 -8.74 -6.61 7.95
C GLU A 181 -7.57 -7.35 7.27
N PRO A 182 -7.69 -8.68 7.01
CA PRO A 182 -6.64 -9.48 6.39
C PRO A 182 -6.13 -8.91 5.06
N LEU A 183 -7.03 -8.30 4.28
CA LEU A 183 -6.71 -7.67 3.00
C LEU A 183 -5.73 -6.50 3.16
N MET A 184 -5.90 -5.69 4.22
CA MET A 184 -5.01 -4.58 4.54
C MET A 184 -3.72 -5.05 5.20
N GLN A 185 -3.77 -6.12 6.01
CA GLN A 185 -2.56 -6.75 6.55
C GLN A 185 -1.61 -7.17 5.43
N ALA A 186 -2.11 -7.81 4.38
CA ALA A 186 -1.28 -8.22 3.24
C ALA A 186 -0.62 -7.02 2.53
N ARG A 187 -1.31 -5.89 2.43
CA ARG A 187 -0.81 -4.64 1.83
C ARG A 187 0.33 -4.04 2.66
N TYR A 188 0.11 -3.81 3.95
CA TYR A 188 1.09 -3.14 4.82
C TYR A 188 2.32 -4.02 5.10
N HIS A 189 2.15 -5.34 5.10
CA HIS A 189 3.23 -6.27 5.45
C HIS A 189 3.95 -6.90 4.26
N LEU A 190 3.67 -6.50 3.03
CA LEU A 190 4.30 -7.14 1.86
C LEU A 190 5.84 -7.02 1.89
N HIS A 191 6.38 -5.98 2.52
CA HIS A 191 7.82 -5.81 2.71
C HIS A 191 8.47 -6.90 3.58
N LEU A 192 7.67 -7.66 4.36
CA LEU A 192 8.12 -8.81 5.16
C LEU A 192 8.30 -10.08 4.31
N VAL A 193 7.69 -10.15 3.12
CA VAL A 193 7.70 -11.35 2.27
C VAL A 193 9.13 -11.75 1.90
N VAL A 194 9.98 -10.79 1.53
CA VAL A 194 11.35 -11.08 1.10
C VAL A 194 12.14 -11.78 2.22
N PRO A 195 12.41 -11.16 3.39
CA PRO A 195 13.19 -11.82 4.43
C PRO A 195 12.55 -13.11 4.94
N PHE A 196 11.21 -13.17 4.99
CA PHE A 196 10.48 -14.38 5.38
C PHE A 196 10.71 -15.54 4.40
N LEU A 197 10.60 -15.31 3.10
CA LEU A 197 10.85 -16.34 2.08
C LEU A 197 12.33 -16.77 2.06
N TYR A 198 13.27 -15.86 2.34
CA TYR A 198 14.68 -16.23 2.50
C TYR A 198 14.90 -17.17 3.69
N LEU A 199 14.23 -16.94 4.83
CA LEU A 199 14.24 -17.87 5.96
C LEU A 199 13.61 -19.21 5.58
N ALA A 200 12.44 -19.21 4.94
CA ALA A 200 11.77 -20.43 4.50
C ALA A 200 12.62 -21.24 3.51
N ALA A 201 13.28 -20.57 2.57
CA ALA A 201 14.21 -21.20 1.63
C ALA A 201 15.43 -21.82 2.34
N ALA A 202 15.99 -21.14 3.34
CA ALA A 202 17.05 -21.73 4.17
C ALA A 202 16.55 -22.99 4.91
N GLY A 203 15.30 -22.99 5.37
CA GLY A 203 14.66 -24.15 5.98
C GLY A 203 14.51 -25.31 5.00
N LEU A 204 14.07 -25.05 3.77
CA LEU A 204 13.93 -26.06 2.74
C LEU A 204 15.27 -26.71 2.36
N VAL A 205 16.33 -25.90 2.20
CA VAL A 205 17.70 -26.40 1.98
C VAL A 205 18.16 -27.25 3.16
N GLY A 206 17.93 -26.77 4.38
CA GLY A 206 18.23 -27.50 5.61
C GLY A 206 17.53 -28.86 5.72
N LEU A 207 16.27 -28.93 5.29
CA LEU A 207 15.46 -30.15 5.29
C LEU A 207 16.02 -31.14 4.27
N GLY A 208 16.34 -30.67 3.06
CA GLY A 208 16.97 -31.49 2.03
C GLY A 208 18.30 -32.09 2.46
N ASP A 209 19.13 -31.32 3.17
CA ASP A 209 20.41 -31.79 3.71
C ASP A 209 20.22 -32.83 4.82
N ARG A 210 19.26 -32.61 5.73
CA ARG A 210 18.91 -33.54 6.82
C ARG A 210 18.42 -34.90 6.34
N LEU A 211 17.66 -34.88 5.25
CA LEU A 211 17.08 -36.08 4.66
C LEU A 211 18.01 -36.75 3.64
N ARG A 212 19.20 -36.20 3.40
CA ARG A 212 20.18 -36.79 2.48
C ARG A 212 20.51 -38.23 2.89
N GLY A 213 20.43 -39.15 1.92
CA GLY A 213 20.63 -40.59 2.14
C GLY A 213 19.44 -41.33 2.78
N ARG A 214 18.35 -40.64 3.15
CA ARG A 214 17.14 -41.29 3.69
C ARG A 214 16.14 -41.61 2.59
N ARG A 215 15.50 -42.79 2.67
CA ARG A 215 14.44 -43.23 1.72
C ARG A 215 13.27 -42.25 1.58
N TRP A 216 13.01 -41.45 2.62
CA TRP A 216 11.90 -40.50 2.67
C TRP A 216 12.23 -39.10 2.13
N ARG A 217 13.45 -38.86 1.61
CA ARG A 217 13.85 -37.54 1.11
C ARG A 217 12.93 -37.03 0.01
N THR A 218 12.81 -37.80 -1.08
CA THR A 218 12.00 -37.45 -2.23
C THR A 218 10.53 -37.26 -1.87
N PRO A 219 9.85 -38.18 -1.16
CA PRO A 219 8.45 -37.98 -0.82
C PRO A 219 8.24 -36.79 0.13
N ALA A 220 9.13 -36.53 1.08
CA ALA A 220 9.02 -35.37 1.97
C ALA A 220 9.18 -34.04 1.23
N LEU A 221 10.19 -33.93 0.36
CA LEU A 221 10.41 -32.72 -0.45
C LEU A 221 9.30 -32.54 -1.49
N ALA A 222 8.79 -33.62 -2.08
CA ALA A 222 7.64 -33.58 -2.98
C ALA A 222 6.36 -33.13 -2.26
N LEU A 223 6.14 -33.60 -1.02
CA LEU A 223 5.01 -33.16 -0.21
C LEU A 223 5.10 -31.66 0.13
N VAL A 224 6.27 -31.19 0.57
CA VAL A 224 6.50 -29.76 0.84
C VAL A 224 6.34 -28.93 -0.44
N GLY A 225 6.96 -29.36 -1.54
CA GLY A 225 6.85 -28.69 -2.83
C GLY A 225 5.41 -28.64 -3.35
N GLY A 226 4.66 -29.74 -3.23
CA GLY A 226 3.25 -29.80 -3.59
C GLY A 226 2.39 -28.90 -2.71
N ALA A 227 2.62 -28.88 -1.41
CA ALA A 227 1.90 -27.99 -0.49
C ALA A 227 2.17 -26.50 -0.80
N LEU A 228 3.41 -26.15 -1.18
CA LEU A 228 3.75 -24.80 -1.64
C LEU A 228 3.13 -24.47 -3.00
N ALA A 229 3.13 -25.41 -3.95
CA ALA A 229 2.53 -25.20 -5.26
C ALA A 229 1.00 -25.03 -5.20
N ILE A 230 0.35 -25.67 -4.23
CA ILE A 230 -1.10 -25.56 -3.99
C ILE A 230 -1.46 -24.32 -3.17
N SER A 231 -0.48 -23.64 -2.54
CA SER A 231 -0.77 -22.48 -1.67
C SER A 231 -1.56 -21.36 -2.37
N PRO A 232 -1.31 -20.99 -3.66
CA PRO A 232 -2.12 -19.96 -4.31
C PRO A 232 -3.59 -20.36 -4.46
N LEU A 233 -3.87 -21.66 -4.63
CA LEU A 233 -5.25 -22.16 -4.71
C LEU A 233 -6.00 -22.00 -3.39
N ARG A 234 -5.30 -22.10 -2.25
CA ARG A 234 -5.89 -21.82 -0.94
C ARG A 234 -6.26 -20.35 -0.78
N HIS A 235 -5.49 -19.45 -1.40
CA HIS A 235 -5.77 -18.02 -1.38
C HIS A 235 -6.69 -17.58 -2.54
N ARG A 236 -7.27 -18.49 -3.32
CA ARG A 236 -8.16 -18.13 -4.42
C ARG A 236 -9.36 -17.30 -3.96
N ALA A 237 -9.98 -17.65 -2.83
CA ALA A 237 -11.09 -16.89 -2.27
C ALA A 237 -10.68 -15.45 -1.98
N PHE A 238 -9.51 -15.27 -1.35
CA PHE A 238 -8.92 -13.97 -1.07
C PHE A 238 -8.56 -13.17 -2.33
N ILE A 239 -8.00 -13.82 -3.36
CA ILE A 239 -7.64 -13.17 -4.63
C ILE A 239 -8.88 -12.75 -5.43
N GLY A 240 -9.94 -13.57 -5.39
CA GLY A 240 -11.21 -13.28 -6.06
C GLY A 240 -12.10 -12.32 -5.28
N ASP A 241 -11.69 -11.91 -4.08
CA ASP A 241 -12.49 -11.08 -3.19
C ASP A 241 -12.37 -9.60 -3.58
N VAL A 242 -13.23 -9.18 -4.52
CA VAL A 242 -13.18 -7.86 -5.15
C VAL A 242 -14.48 -7.05 -4.97
N ASP A 243 -15.39 -7.52 -4.12
CA ASP A 243 -16.71 -6.90 -3.88
C ASP A 243 -16.63 -5.85 -2.77
N LEU A 244 -15.62 -4.99 -2.86
CA LEU A 244 -15.32 -3.92 -1.91
C LEU A 244 -15.99 -2.62 -2.34
N ASN A 245 -16.36 -1.79 -1.37
CA ASN A 245 -17.05 -0.51 -1.60
C ASN A 245 -16.39 0.31 -2.71
N GLU A 246 -15.07 0.48 -2.63
CA GLU A 246 -14.26 1.28 -3.56
C GLU A 246 -14.15 0.63 -4.94
N THR A 247 -14.11 -0.71 -5.00
CA THR A 247 -13.98 -1.43 -6.27
C THR A 247 -15.28 -1.35 -7.07
N ASP A 248 -16.43 -1.50 -6.41
CA ASP A 248 -17.71 -1.40 -7.10
C ASP A 248 -18.11 0.05 -7.39
N GLU A 249 -17.79 1.00 -6.51
CA GLU A 249 -17.90 2.44 -6.83
C GLU A 249 -17.11 2.75 -8.09
N TRP A 250 -15.85 2.29 -8.17
CA TRP A 250 -15.01 2.51 -9.34
C TRP A 250 -15.61 1.92 -10.62
N ARG A 251 -16.11 0.67 -10.57
CA ARG A 251 -16.75 0.01 -11.72
C ARG A 251 -18.00 0.75 -12.16
N TRP A 252 -18.83 1.16 -11.21
CA TRP A 252 -20.07 1.87 -11.47
C TRP A 252 -19.81 3.25 -12.08
N VAL A 253 -18.93 4.07 -11.49
CA VAL A 253 -18.54 5.38 -12.05
C VAL A 253 -17.94 5.24 -13.45
N HIS A 254 -17.13 4.20 -13.73
CA HIS A 254 -16.64 3.94 -15.08
C HIS A 254 -17.77 3.62 -16.07
N GLY A 255 -18.77 2.85 -15.65
CA GLY A 255 -19.96 2.56 -16.45
C GLY A 255 -20.79 3.80 -16.81
N LEU A 256 -20.75 4.84 -15.96
CA LEU A 256 -21.47 6.10 -16.17
C LEU A 256 -20.81 7.06 -17.16
N ARG A 257 -19.60 6.75 -17.64
CA ARG A 257 -18.83 7.66 -18.51
C ARG A 257 -19.58 8.10 -19.77
N GLU A 258 -20.37 7.21 -20.36
CA GLU A 258 -21.15 7.55 -21.57
C GLU A 258 -22.53 8.12 -21.25
N ALA A 259 -22.99 8.03 -20.00
CA ALA A 259 -24.27 8.60 -19.56
C ALA A 259 -24.20 10.12 -19.32
N ILE A 260 -22.99 10.68 -19.16
CA ILE A 260 -22.77 12.10 -18.90
C ILE A 260 -22.17 12.76 -20.16
N PRO A 261 -22.89 13.70 -20.80
CA PRO A 261 -22.38 14.42 -21.96
C PRO A 261 -21.07 15.18 -21.64
N ALA A 262 -20.20 15.30 -22.65
CA ALA A 262 -18.99 16.11 -22.52
C ALA A 262 -19.35 17.60 -22.29
N GLY A 263 -18.53 18.29 -21.49
CA GLY A 263 -18.74 19.70 -21.16
C GLY A 263 -19.77 19.97 -20.04
N CYS A 264 -20.45 18.94 -19.52
CA CYS A 264 -21.27 19.08 -18.32
C CYS A 264 -20.40 19.26 -17.08
N ALA A 265 -20.99 19.84 -16.03
CA ALA A 265 -20.37 19.93 -14.72
C ALA A 265 -20.83 18.78 -13.82
N ILE A 266 -19.93 18.30 -12.96
CA ILE A 266 -20.21 17.27 -11.96
C ILE A 266 -19.78 17.82 -10.61
N VAL A 267 -20.74 17.93 -9.69
CA VAL A 267 -20.47 18.23 -8.28
C VAL A 267 -20.29 16.90 -7.54
N GLU A 268 -19.22 16.79 -6.76
CA GLU A 268 -18.97 15.61 -5.94
C GLU A 268 -18.35 15.97 -4.59
N PHE A 269 -18.75 15.26 -3.55
CA PHE A 269 -18.08 15.32 -2.25
C PHE A 269 -16.93 14.29 -2.21
N THR A 270 -15.73 14.75 -1.95
CA THR A 270 -14.52 13.91 -1.93
C THR A 270 -14.11 13.45 -0.54
N GLY A 271 -14.61 14.08 0.53
CA GLY A 271 -14.25 13.73 1.90
C GLY A 271 -12.84 14.20 2.30
N GLU A 272 -12.18 13.44 3.19
CA GLU A 272 -10.82 13.75 3.65
C GLU A 272 -9.77 13.20 2.67
N ALA A 273 -9.13 14.09 1.92
CA ALA A 273 -7.96 13.80 1.07
C ALA A 273 -8.18 12.74 -0.04
N ALA A 274 -9.43 12.39 -0.39
CA ALA A 274 -9.67 11.53 -1.53
C ALA A 274 -9.67 12.33 -2.83
N GLU A 275 -9.09 11.75 -3.88
CA GLU A 275 -9.17 12.32 -5.22
C GLU A 275 -10.59 12.19 -5.79
N SER A 276 -10.89 13.07 -6.74
CA SER A 276 -12.16 13.03 -7.42
C SER A 276 -12.36 11.76 -8.25
N ARG A 277 -13.55 11.16 -8.16
CA ARG A 277 -13.87 9.93 -8.91
C ARG A 277 -14.05 10.26 -10.37
N PHE A 278 -14.88 11.25 -10.69
CA PHE A 278 -15.14 11.63 -12.08
C PHE A 278 -13.98 12.36 -12.73
N ALA A 279 -13.14 13.10 -12.00
CA ALA A 279 -11.91 13.66 -12.56
C ALA A 279 -11.00 12.56 -13.11
N ARG A 280 -10.85 11.45 -12.39
CA ARG A 280 -10.03 10.31 -12.84
C ARG A 280 -10.62 9.60 -14.06
N VAL A 281 -11.93 9.37 -14.07
CA VAL A 281 -12.61 8.69 -15.20
C VAL A 281 -12.69 9.57 -16.44
N GLY A 282 -12.81 10.88 -16.23
CA GLY A 282 -12.95 11.89 -17.28
C GLY A 282 -11.64 12.39 -17.85
N ALA A 283 -10.50 12.08 -17.21
CA ALA A 283 -9.18 12.46 -17.70
C ALA A 283 -8.85 11.75 -19.02
N TYR A 284 -8.35 12.51 -19.99
CA TYR A 284 -7.84 11.98 -21.25
C TYR A 284 -6.60 12.74 -21.70
N ALA A 285 -5.89 12.17 -22.67
CA ALA A 285 -4.78 12.83 -23.34
C ALA A 285 -5.05 12.83 -24.85
N GLU A 286 -5.00 14.00 -25.47
CA GLU A 286 -5.18 14.20 -26.90
C GLU A 286 -4.01 15.05 -27.42
N GLU A 287 -3.29 14.55 -28.42
CA GLU A 287 -2.09 15.19 -28.98
C GLU A 287 -1.02 15.59 -27.93
N GLY A 288 -0.96 14.84 -26.82
CA GLY A 288 -0.03 15.11 -25.71
C GLY A 288 -0.50 16.18 -24.72
N ALA A 289 -1.66 16.80 -24.95
CA ALA A 289 -2.30 17.68 -23.99
C ALA A 289 -3.22 16.89 -23.05
N ALA A 290 -3.14 17.17 -21.75
CA ALA A 290 -4.08 16.62 -20.77
C ALA A 290 -5.41 17.39 -20.86
N GLY A 291 -6.52 16.65 -20.90
CA GLY A 291 -7.87 17.18 -20.93
C GLY A 291 -8.78 16.48 -19.92
N SER A 292 -9.94 17.09 -19.67
CA SER A 292 -11.02 16.50 -18.87
C SER A 292 -12.33 16.58 -19.64
N ARG A 293 -13.08 15.47 -19.66
CA ARG A 293 -14.39 15.41 -20.33
C ARG A 293 -15.44 16.30 -19.66
N TRP A 294 -15.29 16.54 -18.36
CA TRP A 294 -16.25 17.27 -17.54
C TRP A 294 -15.56 18.32 -16.67
N THR A 295 -16.32 19.34 -16.29
CA THR A 295 -15.90 20.29 -15.25
C THR A 295 -16.24 19.69 -13.89
N ILE A 296 -15.22 19.38 -13.09
CA ILE A 296 -15.42 18.79 -11.76
C ILE A 296 -15.41 19.88 -10.71
N VAL A 297 -16.45 19.92 -9.88
CA VAL A 297 -16.57 20.78 -8.70
C VAL A 297 -16.54 19.89 -7.48
N SER A 298 -15.40 19.87 -6.79
CA SER A 298 -15.18 19.00 -5.62
C SER A 298 -15.45 19.74 -4.32
N ALA A 299 -16.27 19.17 -3.45
CA ALA A 299 -16.41 19.59 -2.06
C ALA A 299 -15.56 18.66 -1.17
N ALA A 300 -14.62 19.22 -0.41
CA ALA A 300 -13.82 18.46 0.56
C ALA A 300 -14.48 18.48 1.95
N SER A 301 -14.05 17.58 2.85
CA SER A 301 -14.44 17.69 4.26
C SER A 301 -13.98 19.03 4.84
N PRO A 302 -14.84 19.73 5.62
CA PRO A 302 -14.48 21.01 6.20
C PRO A 302 -13.42 20.87 7.29
N GLY A 303 -12.52 21.85 7.38
CA GLY A 303 -11.61 21.97 8.51
C GLY A 303 -12.33 22.33 9.82
N PRO A 304 -11.68 22.19 10.98
CA PRO A 304 -12.27 22.57 12.27
C PRO A 304 -12.72 24.04 12.30
N GLY A 305 -14.02 24.27 12.47
CA GLY A 305 -14.61 25.62 12.51
C GLY A 305 -14.88 26.25 11.15
N GLU A 306 -14.65 25.52 10.05
CA GLU A 306 -15.00 25.93 8.70
C GLU A 306 -16.47 25.62 8.38
N PRO A 307 -17.10 26.34 7.44
CA PRO A 307 -18.44 26.01 6.97
C PRO A 307 -18.47 24.63 6.33
N THR A 308 -19.64 23.97 6.40
CA THR A 308 -19.83 22.60 5.90
C THR A 308 -19.58 22.46 4.40
N LEU A 309 -19.87 23.51 3.62
CA LEU A 309 -19.44 23.66 2.23
C LEU A 309 -18.50 24.85 2.04
N ASP A 310 -17.50 24.67 1.18
CA ASP A 310 -16.69 25.80 0.72
C ASP A 310 -17.57 26.80 -0.06
N ARG A 311 -17.32 28.09 0.15
CA ARG A 311 -18.03 29.19 -0.51
C ARG A 311 -17.94 29.11 -2.03
N SER A 312 -16.87 28.53 -2.56
CA SER A 312 -16.71 28.33 -4.00
C SER A 312 -17.75 27.35 -4.57
N VAL A 313 -18.04 26.27 -3.84
CA VAL A 313 -19.04 25.27 -4.19
C VAL A 313 -20.44 25.84 -4.02
N ASP A 314 -20.70 26.53 -2.91
CA ASP A 314 -21.97 27.21 -2.65
C ASP A 314 -22.30 28.23 -3.76
N ALA A 315 -21.36 29.12 -4.10
CA ALA A 315 -21.52 30.08 -5.18
C ALA A 315 -21.77 29.42 -6.55
N PHE A 316 -21.12 28.28 -6.81
CA PHE A 316 -21.34 27.51 -8.03
C PHE A 316 -22.76 26.90 -8.07
N LEU A 317 -23.24 26.37 -6.95
CA LEU A 317 -24.58 25.78 -6.84
C LEU A 317 -25.71 26.83 -6.84
N ALA A 318 -25.41 28.06 -6.42
CA ALA A 318 -26.34 29.18 -6.52
C ALA A 318 -26.62 29.57 -7.99
N ALA A 319 -25.62 29.48 -8.86
CA ALA A 319 -25.72 29.80 -10.30
C ALA A 319 -25.11 28.67 -11.18
N PRO A 320 -25.72 27.48 -11.20
CA PRO A 320 -25.15 26.32 -11.85
C PRO A 320 -25.30 26.41 -13.38
N PRO A 321 -24.43 25.70 -14.12
CA PRO A 321 -24.56 25.61 -15.58
C PRO A 321 -25.82 24.82 -15.97
N ALA A 322 -26.24 24.98 -17.23
CA ALA A 322 -27.41 24.29 -17.77
C ALA A 322 -27.29 22.74 -17.73
N CYS A 323 -26.07 22.21 -17.82
CA CYS A 323 -25.82 20.79 -17.66
C CYS A 323 -25.03 20.53 -16.37
N LEU A 324 -25.75 20.26 -15.28
CA LEU A 324 -25.19 19.91 -13.99
C LEU A 324 -25.63 18.51 -13.55
N TYR A 325 -24.65 17.75 -13.07
CA TYR A 325 -24.82 16.48 -12.39
C TYR A 325 -24.32 16.60 -10.95
N TYR A 326 -24.98 15.90 -10.04
CA TYR A 326 -24.53 15.70 -8.67
C TYR A 326 -24.28 14.22 -8.42
N TYR A 327 -23.09 13.92 -7.93
CA TYR A 327 -22.64 12.58 -7.60
C TYR A 327 -22.66 12.36 -6.08
N GLU A 328 -23.56 11.49 -5.65
CA GLU A 328 -23.63 11.01 -4.27
C GLU A 328 -22.77 9.74 -4.14
N GLY A 329 -21.47 9.94 -3.95
CA GLY A 329 -20.48 8.86 -3.86
C GLY A 329 -20.33 8.25 -2.47
N LEU A 330 -19.41 7.29 -2.37
CA LEU A 330 -19.03 6.64 -1.12
C LEU A 330 -18.65 7.63 0.00
N PRO A 331 -17.94 8.75 -0.28
CA PRO A 331 -17.66 9.75 0.76
C PRO A 331 -18.91 10.37 1.40
N CYS A 332 -20.08 10.36 0.74
CA CYS A 332 -21.32 10.83 1.35
C CYS A 332 -21.85 9.87 2.43
N PHE A 333 -21.47 8.60 2.37
CA PHE A 333 -21.85 7.58 3.35
C PHE A 333 -20.72 7.32 4.36
N ALA A 334 -19.49 7.65 3.98
CA ALA A 334 -18.37 7.80 4.90
C ALA A 334 -18.30 9.24 5.45
N TYR A 335 -17.27 9.54 6.24
CA TYR A 335 -16.96 10.84 6.84
C TYR A 335 -18.16 11.55 7.49
N LYS A 336 -19.00 10.77 8.18
CA LYS A 336 -20.22 11.25 8.84
C LYS A 336 -20.23 10.86 10.33
N PRO A 337 -20.97 11.61 11.17
CA PRO A 337 -21.33 11.14 12.50
C PRO A 337 -22.04 9.77 12.42
N VAL A 338 -21.85 8.93 13.44
CA VAL A 338 -22.40 7.55 13.48
C VAL A 338 -23.93 7.56 13.39
N ASP A 339 -24.57 8.57 13.97
CA ASP A 339 -26.02 8.79 13.98
C ASP A 339 -26.56 9.48 12.71
N ALA A 340 -25.68 10.05 11.87
CA ALA A 340 -26.08 10.67 10.63
C ALA A 340 -26.26 9.63 9.51
N GLY A 341 -27.25 9.84 8.64
CA GLY A 341 -27.47 8.99 7.46
C GLY A 341 -26.49 9.26 6.31
N VAL A 342 -26.00 10.49 6.20
CA VAL A 342 -25.04 10.96 5.19
C VAL A 342 -24.13 12.06 5.78
N ALA A 343 -23.00 12.33 5.14
CA ALA A 343 -22.12 13.44 5.46
C ALA A 343 -22.86 14.79 5.31
N GLY A 344 -22.57 15.74 6.20
CA GLY A 344 -23.23 17.06 6.23
C GLY A 344 -23.12 17.81 4.90
N ALA A 345 -21.93 17.80 4.27
CA ALA A 345 -21.71 18.42 2.97
C ALA A 345 -22.64 17.84 1.88
N CYS A 346 -22.86 16.52 1.88
CA CYS A 346 -23.76 15.90 0.91
C CYS A 346 -25.23 16.21 1.18
N ALA A 347 -25.62 16.37 2.45
CA ALA A 347 -26.97 16.81 2.82
C ALA A 347 -27.21 18.25 2.34
N GLU A 348 -26.25 19.15 2.58
CA GLU A 348 -26.34 20.57 2.19
C GLU A 348 -26.33 20.74 0.66
N ILE A 349 -25.49 20.01 -0.08
CA ILE A 349 -25.53 20.00 -1.55
C ILE A 349 -26.91 19.55 -2.04
N ARG A 350 -27.49 18.51 -1.42
CA ARG A 350 -28.82 18.02 -1.78
C ARG A 350 -29.88 19.10 -1.54
N GLU A 351 -29.88 19.75 -0.38
CA GLU A 351 -30.81 20.84 -0.03
C GLU A 351 -30.72 22.01 -1.03
N LEU A 352 -29.51 22.44 -1.40
CA LEU A 352 -29.28 23.49 -2.40
C LEU A 352 -29.82 23.13 -3.80
N LEU A 353 -29.91 21.82 -4.08
CA LEU A 353 -30.38 21.30 -5.36
C LEU A 353 -31.85 20.85 -5.35
N GLU A 354 -32.49 20.71 -4.18
CA GLU A 354 -33.89 20.25 -4.05
C GLU A 354 -34.88 21.13 -4.84
N GLY A 355 -34.60 22.42 -4.98
CA GLY A 355 -35.41 23.35 -5.77
C GLY A 355 -35.31 23.21 -7.29
N ARG A 356 -34.48 22.29 -7.83
CA ARG A 356 -34.11 22.22 -9.26
C ARG A 356 -34.58 20.97 -10.02
N ASP A 357 -35.60 20.26 -9.53
CA ASP A 357 -36.11 19.00 -10.07
C ASP A 357 -34.99 18.01 -10.46
N LEU A 358 -34.52 17.25 -9.47
CA LEU A 358 -33.45 16.28 -9.64
C LEU A 358 -33.96 14.98 -10.26
N GLU A 359 -33.41 14.61 -11.41
CA GLU A 359 -33.63 13.32 -12.05
C GLU A 359 -32.53 12.33 -11.64
N GLU A 360 -32.92 11.18 -11.09
CA GLU A 360 -32.00 10.07 -10.86
C GLU A 360 -31.64 9.42 -12.21
N VAL A 361 -30.40 9.61 -12.64
CA VAL A 361 -29.88 9.06 -13.91
C VAL A 361 -29.47 7.61 -13.72
N ASP A 362 -28.82 7.31 -12.59
CA ASP A 362 -28.43 5.96 -12.24
C ASP A 362 -28.27 5.82 -10.72
N ARG A 363 -28.32 4.57 -10.23
CA ARG A 363 -28.32 4.22 -8.81
C ARG A 363 -27.64 2.88 -8.58
N LEU A 364 -26.71 2.87 -7.62
CA LEU A 364 -26.12 1.65 -7.08
C LEU A 364 -26.49 1.49 -5.61
N GLU A 365 -27.23 0.44 -5.28
CA GLU A 365 -27.58 0.10 -3.91
C GLU A 365 -26.87 -1.17 -3.46
N ARG A 366 -26.25 -1.14 -2.28
CA ARG A 366 -25.49 -2.27 -1.74
C ARG A 366 -25.39 -2.22 -0.22
N ARG A 367 -24.83 -3.30 0.34
CA ARG A 367 -24.32 -3.32 1.70
C ARG A 367 -22.84 -2.95 1.73
N SER A 368 -22.46 -2.22 2.77
CA SER A 368 -21.11 -1.77 3.00
C SER A 368 -20.19 -2.95 3.26
N ARG A 369 -19.07 -2.93 2.55
CA ARG A 369 -17.94 -3.81 2.76
C ARG A 369 -16.65 -3.03 2.51
N SER A 370 -16.15 -2.43 3.57
CA SER A 370 -14.97 -1.57 3.53
C SER A 370 -13.71 -2.38 3.31
N TYR A 371 -12.85 -1.89 2.41
CA TYR A 371 -11.50 -2.45 2.23
C TYR A 371 -10.57 -2.04 3.37
N ASP A 372 -10.68 -0.78 3.81
CA ASP A 372 -9.89 -0.19 4.89
C ASP A 372 -10.83 0.57 5.85
N GLU A 373 -10.93 0.12 7.11
CA GLU A 373 -11.74 0.79 8.13
C GLU A 373 -11.31 2.25 8.35
N ASN A 374 -10.04 2.58 8.11
CA ASN A 374 -9.54 3.95 8.25
C ASN A 374 -10.11 4.91 7.19
N LEU A 375 -10.63 4.38 6.08
CA LEU A 375 -11.28 5.16 5.01
C LEU A 375 -12.81 5.12 5.10
N ALA A 376 -13.35 4.39 6.08
CA ALA A 376 -14.78 4.19 6.28
C ALA A 376 -15.29 4.93 7.53
N GLY A 377 -14.74 6.10 7.86
CA GLY A 377 -15.13 6.86 9.05
C GLY A 377 -16.65 7.06 9.11
N GLY A 378 -17.32 6.46 10.10
CA GLY A 378 -18.79 6.54 10.24
C GLY A 378 -19.61 5.60 9.35
N LEU A 379 -18.97 4.62 8.71
CA LEU A 379 -19.61 3.59 7.86
C LEU A 379 -19.26 2.19 8.38
N GLU A 380 -20.25 1.46 8.89
CA GLU A 380 -20.06 0.12 9.46
C GLU A 380 -20.22 -0.98 8.40
N ALA A 381 -19.69 -2.17 8.70
CA ALA A 381 -19.88 -3.34 7.84
C ALA A 381 -21.36 -3.73 7.77
N GLY A 382 -21.88 -3.87 6.55
CA GLY A 382 -23.28 -4.24 6.33
C GLY A 382 -24.26 -3.07 6.23
N ASP A 383 -23.82 -1.83 6.52
CA ASP A 383 -24.62 -0.61 6.35
C ASP A 383 -25.16 -0.49 4.92
N ARG A 384 -26.35 0.07 4.76
CA ARG A 384 -26.92 0.28 3.43
C ARG A 384 -26.30 1.52 2.79
N ILE A 385 -25.66 1.33 1.65
CA ILE A 385 -25.08 2.39 0.82
C ILE A 385 -25.95 2.55 -0.43
N VAL A 386 -26.26 3.79 -0.80
CA VAL A 386 -27.02 4.11 -2.02
C VAL A 386 -26.27 5.19 -2.78
N LEU A 387 -25.42 4.79 -3.71
CA LEU A 387 -24.75 5.75 -4.58
C LEU A 387 -25.72 6.22 -5.67
N ARG A 388 -25.68 7.52 -5.99
CA ARG A 388 -26.57 8.10 -7.00
C ARG A 388 -25.84 9.05 -7.94
N LEU A 389 -26.23 9.01 -9.20
CA LEU A 389 -25.94 10.06 -10.16
C LEU A 389 -27.24 10.80 -10.43
N LEU A 390 -27.29 12.07 -10.03
CA LEU A 390 -28.45 12.94 -10.16
C LEU A 390 -28.16 13.98 -11.23
N ARG A 391 -29.16 14.36 -12.02
CA ARG A 391 -29.09 15.44 -13.01
C ARG A 391 -30.12 16.50 -12.67
N THR A 392 -29.71 17.76 -12.63
CA THR A 392 -30.66 18.88 -12.58
C THR A 392 -31.38 18.99 -13.92
N ARG A 393 -32.71 18.99 -13.92
CA ARG A 393 -33.44 19.31 -15.14
C ARG A 393 -33.33 20.81 -15.38
N SER A 394 -32.92 21.19 -16.59
CA SER A 394 -33.02 22.59 -17.00
C SER A 394 -34.48 23.04 -16.87
N PRO A 395 -34.74 24.21 -16.26
CA PRO A 395 -36.08 24.77 -16.22
C PRO A 395 -36.64 25.04 -17.63
#